data_AF-A0A3D3GG18-F1
#
_entry.id   AF-A0A3D3GG18-F1
#
_cell.length_a   1.000
_cell.length_b   1.000
_cell.length_c   1.000
_cell.angle_alpha   90.00
_cell.angle_beta   90.00
_cell.angle_gamma   90.00
#
_symmetry.space_group_name_H-M   'P 1'
#
loop_
_entity.id
_entity.type
_entity.pdbx_description
1 polymer ?
#
loop_
_entity_poly.entity_id
_entity_poly.type
_entity_poly.pdbx_seq_one_letter_code
_entity_poly.pdbx_strand_id
1 'polypeptide(L)'
;MDENKIQYLRPEAGSEEYGQELHEEEHRSTRELTGQLSRDAISLVSREIELAKTEMREKVDQAEDGLKSMAMGAAIFIPGGLVAVAALVLLLSTFMQAWIAAALVAIAIFVTGYILISAGRKKFKTENLRPEATISSLRDDGRVAKEVWNARRKNG
;
A
#
# COMPACT_ATOMS: atom_id res chain seq x y z
N MET A 1 78.86 -2.29 -49.66
CA MET A 1 78.22 -2.28 -50.99
C MET A 1 77.93 -3.74 -51.32
N ASP A 2 76.71 -4.19 -51.52
CA ASP A 2 75.44 -3.49 -51.64
C ASP A 2 74.33 -4.54 -51.45
N GLU A 3 73.16 -4.01 -51.24
CA GLU A 3 71.87 -4.52 -50.84
C GLU A 3 71.31 -5.70 -51.64
N ASN A 4 70.24 -6.24 -51.04
CA ASN A 4 69.11 -6.85 -51.71
C ASN A 4 69.13 -8.37 -51.87
N LYS A 5 68.89 -9.05 -50.74
CA LYS A 5 68.10 -10.29 -50.76
C LYS A 5 67.20 -10.40 -49.54
N ILE A 6 66.32 -9.41 -49.33
CA ILE A 6 65.16 -9.59 -48.46
C ILE A 6 64.03 -10.13 -49.33
N GLN A 7 64.13 -11.42 -49.64
CA GLN A 7 63.03 -12.17 -50.20
C GLN A 7 62.17 -12.63 -49.01
N TYR A 8 61.04 -11.95 -48.86
CA TYR A 8 59.94 -12.24 -47.96
C TYR A 8 59.86 -13.72 -47.54
N LEU A 9 60.33 -14.01 -46.31
CA LEU A 9 59.89 -15.18 -45.56
C LEU A 9 58.42 -14.94 -45.23
N ARG A 10 57.56 -15.50 -46.07
CA ARG A 10 56.13 -15.60 -45.81
C ARG A 10 55.93 -16.60 -44.66
N PRO A 11 55.40 -16.20 -43.49
CA PRO A 11 54.90 -17.15 -42.52
C PRO A 11 53.51 -17.61 -43.01
N GLU A 12 53.44 -18.82 -43.55
CA GLU A 12 52.17 -19.52 -43.71
C GLU A 12 52.01 -20.53 -42.58
N ALA A 13 50.78 -20.64 -42.10
CA ALA A 13 50.29 -21.52 -41.03
C ALA A 13 50.42 -20.96 -39.59
N GLY A 14 49.41 -20.16 -39.23
CA GLY A 14 49.07 -19.87 -37.83
C GLY A 14 47.70 -19.20 -37.65
N SER A 15 46.81 -19.27 -38.64
CA SER A 15 45.56 -18.50 -38.66
C SER A 15 44.30 -19.33 -38.37
N GLU A 16 44.41 -20.62 -38.05
CA GLU A 16 43.24 -21.47 -37.79
C GLU A 16 42.85 -21.58 -36.31
N GLU A 17 43.66 -21.07 -35.37
CA GLU A 17 43.39 -21.20 -33.92
C GLU A 17 42.85 -19.92 -33.27
N TYR A 18 42.73 -18.81 -34.01
CA TYR A 18 42.27 -17.52 -33.47
C TYR A 18 40.74 -17.27 -33.59
N GLY A 19 39.99 -18.20 -34.20
CA GLY A 19 38.57 -18.00 -34.52
C GLY A 19 37.57 -18.52 -33.49
N GLN A 20 37.99 -19.23 -32.45
CA GLN A 20 37.07 -19.97 -31.58
C GLN A 20 36.86 -19.38 -30.17
N GLU A 21 37.73 -18.48 -29.67
CA GLU A 21 37.58 -17.93 -28.32
C GLU A 21 36.64 -16.71 -28.24
N LEU A 22 36.45 -15.95 -29.33
CA LEU A 22 35.67 -14.70 -29.32
C LEU A 22 34.14 -14.89 -29.29
N HIS A 23 33.64 -16.09 -29.60
CA HIS A 23 32.19 -16.37 -29.59
C HIS A 23 31.66 -16.93 -28.26
N GLU A 24 32.54 -17.32 -27.34
CA GLU A 24 32.12 -17.84 -26.03
C GLU A 24 32.06 -16.77 -24.93
N GLU A 25 32.87 -15.70 -25.02
CA GLU A 25 32.85 -14.61 -24.03
C GLU A 25 31.65 -13.66 -24.20
N GLU A 26 31.26 -13.33 -25.43
CA GLU A 26 30.13 -12.44 -25.71
C GLU A 26 28.79 -13.04 -25.23
N HIS A 27 28.58 -14.34 -25.46
CA HIS A 27 27.39 -15.06 -24.99
C HIS A 27 27.35 -15.26 -23.46
N ARG A 28 28.50 -15.25 -22.78
CA ARG A 28 28.56 -15.27 -21.30
C ARG A 28 28.21 -13.90 -20.73
N SER A 29 28.73 -12.82 -21.31
CA SER A 29 28.46 -11.42 -20.91
C SER A 29 26.96 -11.06 -20.95
N THR A 30 26.25 -11.37 -22.03
CA THR A 30 24.81 -11.04 -22.16
C THR A 30 23.94 -11.87 -21.21
N ARG A 31 24.31 -13.14 -20.95
CA ARG A 31 23.65 -13.99 -19.93
C ARG A 31 23.93 -13.49 -18.51
N GLU A 32 25.14 -12.99 -18.26
CA GLU A 32 25.56 -12.48 -16.96
C GLU A 32 24.86 -11.15 -16.62
N LEU A 33 24.77 -10.22 -17.57
CA LEU A 33 24.03 -8.96 -17.45
C LEU A 33 22.52 -9.20 -17.23
N THR A 34 21.92 -10.12 -17.98
CA THR A 34 20.50 -10.51 -17.80
C THR A 34 20.27 -11.10 -16.41
N GLY A 35 21.23 -11.89 -15.90
CA GLY A 35 21.22 -12.41 -14.54
C GLY A 35 21.34 -11.33 -13.47
N GLN A 36 22.16 -10.29 -13.70
CA GLN A 36 22.31 -9.15 -12.77
C GLN A 36 21.02 -8.31 -12.70
N LEU A 37 20.45 -7.93 -13.85
CA LEU A 37 19.16 -7.23 -13.91
C LEU A 37 18.02 -8.00 -13.24
N SER A 38 17.99 -9.33 -13.42
CA SER A 38 16.99 -10.19 -12.76
C SER A 38 17.15 -10.17 -11.24
N ARG A 39 18.39 -10.23 -10.73
CA ARG A 39 18.69 -10.13 -9.30
C ARG A 39 18.34 -8.75 -8.73
N ASP A 40 18.64 -7.69 -9.46
CA ASP A 40 18.34 -6.33 -9.05
C ASP A 40 16.82 -6.05 -9.02
N ALA A 41 16.09 -6.53 -10.03
CA ALA A 41 14.63 -6.46 -10.07
C ALA A 41 13.98 -7.21 -8.90
N ILE A 42 14.47 -8.42 -8.58
CA ILE A 42 14.04 -9.20 -7.41
C ILE A 42 14.35 -8.45 -6.11
N SER A 43 15.50 -7.77 -6.03
CA SER A 43 15.88 -6.97 -4.87
C SER A 43 14.99 -5.75 -4.67
N LEU A 44 14.58 -5.08 -5.75
CA LEU A 44 13.69 -3.92 -5.72
C LEU A 44 12.29 -4.31 -5.25
N VAL A 45 11.73 -5.39 -5.79
CA VAL A 45 10.43 -5.91 -5.35
C VAL A 45 10.48 -6.28 -3.87
N SER A 46 11.56 -6.91 -3.41
CA SER A 46 11.72 -7.26 -2.00
C SER A 46 11.75 -6.01 -1.09
N ARG A 47 12.43 -4.95 -1.52
CA ARG A 47 12.47 -3.66 -0.80
C ARG A 47 11.12 -2.97 -0.77
N GLU A 48 10.38 -2.97 -1.87
CA GLU A 48 9.04 -2.37 -1.93
C GLU A 48 8.08 -3.10 -0.98
N ILE A 49 8.19 -4.43 -0.88
CA ILE A 49 7.44 -5.23 0.08
C ILE A 49 7.83 -4.88 1.53
N GLU A 50 9.12 -4.70 1.82
CA GLU A 50 9.58 -4.28 3.15
C GLU A 50 9.08 -2.88 3.51
N LEU A 51 9.09 -1.95 2.55
CA LEU A 51 8.54 -0.61 2.73
C LEU A 51 7.03 -0.64 2.98
N ALA A 52 6.28 -1.37 2.14
CA ALA A 52 4.84 -1.55 2.31
C ALA A 52 4.48 -2.19 3.66
N LYS A 53 5.26 -3.19 4.11
CA LYS A 53 5.11 -3.79 5.44
C LYS A 53 5.34 -2.76 6.55
N THR A 54 6.31 -1.87 6.38
CA THR A 54 6.63 -0.82 7.36
C THR A 54 5.51 0.21 7.43
N GLU A 55 5.03 0.71 6.29
CA GLU A 55 3.91 1.65 6.25
C GLU A 55 2.62 1.03 6.80
N MET A 56 2.37 -0.25 6.52
CA MET A 56 1.25 -0.98 7.12
C MET A 56 1.36 -1.09 8.63
N ARG A 57 2.56 -1.39 9.17
CA ARG A 57 2.78 -1.41 10.63
C ARG A 57 2.53 -0.04 11.23
N GLU A 58 3.05 1.02 10.64
CA GLU A 58 2.85 2.38 11.12
C GLU A 58 1.37 2.77 11.14
N LYS A 59 0.60 2.41 10.09
CA LYS A 59 -0.87 2.61 10.07
C LYS A 59 -1.59 1.81 11.16
N VAL A 60 -1.14 0.58 11.43
CA VAL A 60 -1.69 -0.26 12.50
C VAL A 60 -1.38 0.34 13.86
N ASP A 61 -0.14 0.77 14.10
CA ASP A 61 0.30 1.38 15.35
C ASP A 61 -0.47 2.67 15.62
N GLN A 62 -0.65 3.53 14.61
CA GLN A 62 -1.48 4.74 14.72
C GLN A 62 -2.95 4.41 15.06
N ALA A 63 -3.51 3.36 14.45
CA ALA A 63 -4.86 2.91 14.77
C ALA A 63 -4.94 2.34 16.20
N GLU A 64 -3.91 1.62 16.64
CA GLU A 64 -3.80 1.07 17.99
C GLU A 64 -3.73 2.18 19.04
N ASP A 65 -2.91 3.20 18.82
CA ASP A 65 -2.78 4.35 19.72
C ASP A 65 -4.07 5.17 19.77
N GLY A 66 -4.74 5.32 18.63
CA GLY A 66 -6.10 5.84 18.55
C GLY A 66 -7.07 5.05 19.44
N LEU A 67 -7.05 3.72 19.36
CA LEU A 67 -7.92 2.86 20.16
C LEU A 67 -7.58 2.93 21.66
N LYS A 68 -6.29 2.97 22.04
CA LYS A 68 -5.84 3.12 23.42
C LYS A 68 -6.36 4.42 24.03
N SER A 69 -6.20 5.54 23.33
CA SER A 69 -6.65 6.84 23.81
C SER A 69 -8.18 6.88 23.99
N MET A 70 -8.94 6.28 23.05
CA MET A 70 -10.39 6.11 23.17
C MET A 70 -10.77 5.25 24.38
N ALA A 71 -10.07 4.15 24.62
CA ALA A 71 -10.33 3.26 25.76
C ALA A 71 -10.07 3.96 27.10
N MET A 72 -8.97 4.70 27.22
CA MET A 72 -8.66 5.51 28.41
C MET A 72 -9.72 6.60 28.63
N GLY A 73 -10.12 7.30 27.57
CA GLY A 73 -11.20 8.28 27.64
C GLY A 73 -12.52 7.65 28.09
N ALA A 74 -12.90 6.51 27.53
CA ALA A 74 -14.10 5.77 27.90
C ALA A 74 -14.08 5.31 29.37
N ALA A 75 -12.92 4.90 29.87
CA ALA A 75 -12.75 4.47 31.26
C ALA A 75 -13.13 5.56 32.28
N ILE A 76 -12.95 6.84 31.92
CA ILE A 76 -13.34 7.98 32.77
C ILE A 76 -14.75 8.46 32.41
N PHE A 77 -15.07 8.51 31.12
CA PHE A 77 -16.33 9.06 30.63
C PHE A 77 -17.54 8.22 31.04
N ILE A 78 -17.43 6.89 31.07
CA ILE A 78 -18.53 6.00 31.48
C ILE A 78 -18.95 6.24 32.94
N PRO A 79 -18.06 6.12 33.95
CA PRO A 79 -18.45 6.36 35.33
C PRO A 79 -18.83 7.83 35.57
N GLY A 80 -18.12 8.79 34.97
CA GLY A 80 -18.50 10.21 35.05
C GLY A 80 -19.88 10.49 34.48
N GLY A 81 -20.23 9.84 33.37
CA GLY A 81 -21.55 9.89 32.76
C GLY A 81 -22.63 9.33 33.69
N LEU A 82 -22.40 8.20 34.35
CA LEU A 82 -23.35 7.64 35.32
C LEU A 82 -23.59 8.59 36.49
N VAL A 83 -22.54 9.21 37.02
CA VAL A 83 -22.67 10.22 38.09
C VAL A 83 -23.45 11.45 37.59
N ALA A 84 -23.18 11.92 36.38
CA ALA A 84 -23.92 13.03 35.77
C ALA A 84 -25.40 12.69 35.58
N VAL A 85 -25.73 11.48 35.12
CA VAL A 85 -27.11 11.01 35.01
C VAL A 85 -27.79 10.97 36.38
N ALA A 86 -27.13 10.43 37.39
CA ALA A 86 -27.65 10.43 38.75
C ALA A 86 -27.91 11.86 39.26
N ALA A 87 -26.98 12.79 39.01
CA ALA A 87 -27.15 14.20 39.38
C ALA A 87 -28.35 14.85 38.67
N LEU A 88 -28.55 14.58 37.38
CA LEU A 88 -29.72 15.08 36.65
C LEU A 88 -31.03 14.51 37.19
N VAL A 89 -31.07 13.22 37.51
CA VAL A 89 -32.26 12.59 38.11
C VAL A 89 -32.57 13.20 39.47
N LEU A 90 -31.54 13.38 40.31
CA LEU A 90 -31.70 14.01 41.63
C LEU A 90 -32.19 15.45 41.50
N LEU A 91 -31.59 16.23 40.60
CA LEU A 91 -32.02 17.61 40.33
C LEU A 91 -33.48 17.66 39.90
N LEU A 92 -33.88 16.82 38.94
CA LEU A 92 -35.23 16.83 38.40
C LEU A 92 -36.25 16.27 39.42
N SER A 93 -35.82 15.38 40.32
CA SER A 93 -36.63 14.87 41.42
C SER A 93 -37.06 15.93 42.43
N THR A 94 -36.43 17.11 42.43
CA THR A 94 -36.88 18.26 43.23
C THR A 94 -38.21 18.86 42.73
N PHE A 95 -38.57 18.60 41.47
CA PHE A 95 -39.78 19.10 40.83
C PHE A 95 -40.86 18.03 40.60
N MET A 96 -40.50 16.74 40.65
CA MET A 96 -41.40 15.62 40.35
C MET A 96 -40.98 14.33 41.06
N GLN A 97 -41.81 13.28 40.99
CA GLN A 97 -41.46 11.98 41.58
C GLN A 97 -40.19 11.39 40.94
N ALA A 98 -39.31 10.81 41.75
CA ALA A 98 -37.99 10.33 41.32
C ALA A 98 -38.05 9.33 40.14
N TRP A 99 -39.07 8.48 40.08
CA TRP A 99 -39.23 7.52 38.98
C TRP A 99 -39.60 8.21 37.65
N ILE A 100 -40.37 9.30 37.69
CA ILE A 100 -40.70 10.11 36.50
C ILE A 100 -39.45 10.84 36.01
N ALA A 101 -38.69 11.43 36.93
CA ALA A 101 -37.43 12.09 36.63
C ALA A 101 -36.44 11.12 35.95
N ALA A 102 -36.27 9.92 36.51
CA ALA A 102 -35.42 8.88 35.93
C ALA A 102 -35.88 8.46 34.53
N ALA A 103 -37.18 8.28 34.31
CA ALA A 103 -37.74 7.93 33.01
C ALA A 103 -37.47 9.01 31.94
N LEU A 104 -37.66 10.29 32.29
CA LEU A 104 -37.40 11.40 31.37
C LEU A 104 -35.93 11.51 30.98
N VAL A 105 -35.02 11.43 31.95
CA VAL A 105 -33.57 11.46 31.69
C VAL A 105 -33.17 10.28 30.82
N ALA A 106 -33.69 9.07 31.09
CA ALA A 106 -33.43 7.89 30.26
C ALA A 106 -33.89 8.10 28.80
N ILE A 107 -35.11 8.61 28.59
CA ILE A 107 -35.63 8.90 27.24
C ILE A 107 -34.72 9.90 26.51
N ALA A 108 -34.32 10.99 27.17
CA ALA A 108 -33.43 11.98 26.58
C ALA A 108 -32.08 11.38 26.13
N ILE A 109 -31.50 10.50 26.96
CA ILE A 109 -30.25 9.79 26.64
C ILE A 109 -30.45 8.84 25.46
N PHE A 110 -31.53 8.05 25.44
CA PHE A 110 -31.80 7.13 24.34
C PHE A 110 -32.02 7.85 23.00
N VAL A 111 -32.75 8.97 22.99
CA VAL A 111 -32.93 9.79 21.80
C VAL A 111 -31.60 10.34 21.30
N THR A 112 -30.79 10.88 22.20
CA THR A 112 -29.46 11.40 21.86
C THR A 112 -28.56 10.30 21.30
N GLY A 113 -28.50 9.14 21.95
CA GLY A 113 -27.75 7.98 21.51
C GLY A 113 -28.19 7.46 20.13
N TYR A 114 -29.51 7.39 19.90
CA TYR A 114 -30.06 7.01 18.61
C TYR A 114 -29.62 7.96 17.48
N ILE A 115 -29.64 9.27 17.73
CA ILE A 115 -29.18 10.28 16.76
C ILE A 115 -27.68 10.10 16.46
N LEU A 116 -26.84 9.93 17.48
CA LEU A 116 -25.40 9.73 17.31
C LEU A 116 -25.08 8.46 16.52
N ILE A 117 -25.70 7.33 16.85
CA ILE A 117 -25.53 6.06 16.11
C ILE A 117 -25.96 6.24 14.66
N SER A 118 -27.10 6.90 14.44
CA SER A 118 -27.63 7.16 13.10
C SER A 118 -26.70 8.06 12.28
N ALA A 119 -26.10 9.07 12.91
CA ALA A 119 -25.11 9.94 12.27
C ALA A 119 -23.80 9.19 11.94
N GLY A 120 -23.31 8.36 12.86
CA GLY A 120 -22.12 7.52 12.65
C GLY A 120 -22.29 6.55 11.48
N ARG A 121 -23.43 5.85 11.41
CA ARG A 121 -23.75 4.93 10.31
C ARG A 121 -23.73 5.59 8.93
N LYS A 122 -24.07 6.87 8.83
CA LYS A 122 -23.99 7.62 7.56
C LYS A 122 -22.55 7.85 7.10
N LYS A 123 -21.60 8.03 8.03
CA LYS A 123 -20.18 8.25 7.72
C LYS A 123 -19.47 6.99 7.22
N PHE A 124 -19.90 5.82 7.68
CA PHE A 124 -19.36 4.51 7.26
C PHE A 124 -20.06 3.89 6.04
N LYS A 125 -20.97 4.61 5.37
CA LYS A 125 -21.50 4.13 4.09
C LYS A 125 -20.34 4.01 3.10
N THR A 126 -20.24 2.82 2.49
CA THR A 126 -19.18 2.36 1.58
C THR A 126 -18.85 3.32 0.45
N GLU A 127 -19.76 4.22 0.09
CA GLU A 127 -19.55 5.30 -0.88
C GLU A 127 -18.37 6.22 -0.53
N ASN A 128 -18.13 6.50 0.76
CA ASN A 128 -17.04 7.37 1.23
C ASN A 128 -15.73 6.62 1.51
N LEU A 129 -15.73 5.29 1.44
CA LEU A 129 -14.55 4.43 1.67
C LEU A 129 -13.95 3.91 0.37
N ARG A 130 -14.44 4.36 -0.80
CA ARG A 130 -13.81 4.03 -2.08
C ARG A 130 -12.54 4.87 -2.18
N PRO A 131 -11.34 4.28 -2.33
CA PRO A 131 -10.14 5.05 -2.63
C PRO A 131 -10.34 5.70 -4.01
N GLU A 132 -10.66 7.00 -4.02
CA GLU A 132 -10.92 7.76 -5.25
C GLU A 132 -9.68 7.72 -6.18
N ALA A 133 -8.49 7.56 -5.62
CA ALA A 133 -7.23 7.55 -6.34
C ALA A 133 -6.89 6.23 -7.08
N THR A 134 -7.50 5.10 -6.74
CA THR A 134 -7.00 3.79 -7.24
C THR A 134 -7.86 3.17 -8.34
N ILE A 135 -9.17 3.47 -8.39
CA ILE A 135 -10.05 2.85 -9.39
C ILE A 135 -9.94 3.54 -10.76
N SER A 136 -9.51 4.80 -10.81
CA SER A 136 -9.30 5.54 -12.05
C SER A 136 -8.10 5.03 -12.85
N SER A 137 -6.95 4.88 -12.20
CA SER A 137 -5.69 4.47 -12.84
C SER A 137 -5.75 3.04 -13.39
N LEU A 138 -6.34 2.11 -12.63
CA LEU A 138 -6.49 0.71 -13.08
C LEU A 138 -7.41 0.55 -14.30
N ARG A 139 -8.37 1.47 -14.50
CA ARG A 139 -9.29 1.43 -15.64
C ARG A 139 -8.67 2.01 -16.91
N ASP A 140 -7.80 3.02 -16.76
CA ASP A 140 -7.04 3.59 -17.88
C ASP A 140 -5.94 2.64 -18.36
N ASP A 141 -5.24 1.96 -17.44
CA ASP A 141 -4.18 0.99 -17.78
C ASP A 141 -4.74 -0.21 -18.58
N GLY A 142 -5.94 -0.69 -18.23
CA GLY A 142 -6.61 -1.75 -18.98
C GLY A 142 -7.01 -1.32 -20.40
N ARG A 143 -7.27 -0.03 -20.62
CA ARG A 143 -7.65 0.51 -21.94
C ARG A 143 -6.44 0.63 -22.85
N VAL A 144 -5.31 1.12 -22.32
CA VAL A 144 -4.04 1.24 -23.04
C VAL A 144 -3.50 -0.15 -23.42
N ALA A 145 -3.52 -1.11 -22.50
CA ALA A 145 -3.09 -2.48 -22.79
C ALA A 145 -3.92 -3.13 -23.91
N LYS A 146 -5.24 -2.87 -23.93
CA LYS A 146 -6.16 -3.39 -24.96
C LYS A 146 -5.98 -2.71 -26.32
N GLU A 147 -5.70 -1.41 -26.35
CA GLU A 147 -5.37 -0.68 -27.59
C GLU A 147 -4.06 -1.18 -28.21
N VAL A 148 -3.02 -1.41 -27.39
CA VAL A 148 -1.73 -1.97 -27.84
C VAL A 148 -1.90 -3.39 -28.41
N TRP A 149 -2.67 -4.24 -27.73
CA TRP A 149 -2.93 -5.61 -28.21
C TRP A 149 -3.70 -5.63 -29.54
N ASN A 150 -4.71 -4.75 -29.68
CA ASN A 150 -5.49 -4.64 -30.91
C ASN A 150 -4.68 -4.06 -32.08
N ALA A 151 -3.79 -3.10 -31.83
CA ALA A 151 -2.91 -2.53 -32.85
C ALA A 151 -1.94 -3.59 -33.41
N ARG A 152 -1.43 -4.48 -32.55
CA ARG A 152 -0.51 -5.54 -32.94
C ARG A 152 -1.18 -6.65 -33.75
N ARG A 153 -2.46 -6.91 -33.52
CA ARG A 153 -3.26 -7.89 -34.29
C ARG A 153 -3.66 -7.40 -35.68
N LYS A 154 -3.69 -6.08 -35.92
CA LYS A 154 -4.13 -5.49 -37.20
C LYS A 154 -3.01 -5.33 -38.23
N ASN A 155 -1.75 -5.43 -37.79
CA ASN A 155 -0.54 -5.22 -38.60
C ASN A 155 0.24 -6.52 -38.91
N GLY A 156 -0.32 -7.69 -38.61
CA GLY A 156 0.21 -9.00 -38.99
C GLY A 156 -0.90 -9.85 -39.59
#